data_AF-A0A0F0FPP4-F1
#
_entry.id   AF-A0A0F0FPP4-F1
#
_cell.length_a   1.000
_cell.length_b   1.000
_cell.length_c   1.000
_cell.angle_alpha   90.00
_cell.angle_beta   90.00
_cell.angle_gamma   90.00
#
_symmetry.space_group_name_H-M   'P 1'
#
loop_
_entity.id
_entity.type
_entity.pdbx_description
1 polymer ?
#
loop_
_entity_poly.entity_id
_entity_poly.type
_entity_poly.pdbx_seq_one_letter_code
_entity_poly.pdbx_strand_id
1 'polypeptide(L)'
;MEQEKSVAHLHDMNHFGIQSYPDRLVPWRDAAAPNIEAGKTTGRLRSCGYCGSMHPADVAAAIRAGAAGHFADRKYGWPHKAYFENIPNPHAGMLESRCSCSYPRQEEIDAGKWIRVSTGRFDPNTGEPTFSWHEAGKPAAPTTYGKFYMVHLQDATPEDRATIETHLGLAFDFTPGGSVSWRPAQ
;
A
#
# COMPACT_ATOMS: atom_id res chain seq x y z
N MET A 1 -18.93 7.85 -12.65
CA MET A 1 -17.86 8.57 -11.94
C MET A 1 -16.57 8.29 -12.66
N GLU A 2 -15.79 9.33 -12.96
CA GLU A 2 -14.47 9.16 -13.58
C GLU A 2 -13.53 8.45 -12.59
N GLN A 3 -12.73 7.50 -13.08
CA GLN A 3 -11.81 6.75 -12.23
C GLN A 3 -10.60 7.62 -11.90
N GLU A 4 -10.30 7.77 -10.61
CA GLU A 4 -9.11 8.47 -10.13
C GLU A 4 -7.82 7.78 -10.65
N LYS A 5 -6.84 8.58 -11.10
CA LYS A 5 -5.56 8.10 -11.62
C LYS A 5 -4.40 8.77 -10.88
N SER A 6 -3.32 8.01 -10.69
CA SER A 6 -2.04 8.46 -10.15
C SER A 6 -1.15 9.06 -11.24
N VAL A 7 -0.50 10.18 -10.92
CA VAL A 7 0.53 10.82 -11.76
C VAL A 7 1.95 10.39 -11.39
N ALA A 8 2.12 9.60 -10.34
CA ALA A 8 3.43 9.24 -9.80
C ALA A 8 4.35 8.52 -10.80
N HIS A 9 3.78 7.91 -11.84
CA HIS A 9 4.53 7.16 -12.85
C HIS A 9 4.75 7.92 -14.18
N LEU A 10 4.49 9.23 -14.21
CA LEU A 10 4.79 10.07 -15.38
C LEU A 10 6.26 10.00 -15.80
N HIS A 11 7.18 9.85 -14.85
CA HIS A 11 8.62 9.90 -15.08
C HIS A 11 9.36 8.59 -14.80
N ASP A 12 8.74 7.65 -14.08
CA ASP A 12 9.37 6.39 -13.68
C ASP A 12 8.42 5.20 -13.87
N MET A 13 8.50 4.62 -15.06
CA MET A 13 7.75 3.44 -15.46
C MET A 13 8.62 2.56 -16.36
N ASN A 14 8.68 1.26 -16.08
CA ASN A 14 9.41 0.33 -16.94
C ASN A 14 8.69 0.14 -18.29
N HIS A 15 9.34 -0.55 -19.22
CA HIS A 15 8.79 -0.79 -20.57
C HIS A 15 7.37 -1.40 -20.55
N PHE A 16 7.13 -2.40 -19.69
CA PHE A 16 5.83 -3.05 -19.56
C PHE A 16 4.74 -2.10 -19.03
N GLY A 17 5.10 -1.23 -18.08
CA GLY A 17 4.18 -0.22 -17.59
C GLY A 17 3.79 0.73 -18.72
N ILE A 18 4.76 1.23 -19.50
CA ILE A 18 4.48 2.16 -20.60
C ILE A 18 3.57 1.52 -21.65
N GLN A 19 3.75 0.22 -21.94
CA GLN A 19 2.84 -0.53 -22.80
C GLN A 19 1.42 -0.62 -22.23
N SER A 20 1.30 -0.81 -20.91
CA SER A 20 0.03 -0.96 -20.21
C SER A 20 -0.69 0.37 -19.97
N TYR A 21 0.08 1.46 -19.83
CA TYR A 21 -0.38 2.82 -19.53
C TYR A 21 0.38 3.82 -20.41
N PRO A 22 0.02 3.97 -21.69
CA PRO A 22 0.74 4.85 -22.62
C PRO A 22 0.70 6.33 -22.22
N ASP A 23 -0.37 6.77 -21.55
CA ASP A 23 -0.51 8.11 -20.97
C ASP A 23 0.24 8.26 -19.63
N ARG A 24 0.81 7.15 -19.11
CA ARG A 24 1.50 7.04 -17.83
C ARG A 24 0.63 7.40 -16.61
N LEU A 25 -0.69 7.47 -16.80
CA LEU A 25 -1.66 7.70 -15.73
C LEU A 25 -2.21 6.34 -15.26
N VAL A 26 -1.87 5.96 -14.05
CA VAL A 26 -2.20 4.63 -13.53
C VAL A 26 -3.46 4.71 -12.67
N PRO A 27 -4.52 3.93 -12.95
CA PRO A 27 -5.74 3.97 -12.14
C PRO A 27 -5.46 3.51 -10.70
N TRP A 28 -6.07 4.19 -9.75
CA TRP A 28 -6.23 3.66 -8.40
C TRP A 28 -7.29 2.55 -8.44
N ARG A 29 -6.88 1.32 -8.10
CA ARG A 29 -7.79 0.18 -7.96
C ARG A 29 -8.63 0.36 -6.70
N ASP A 30 -9.86 -0.14 -6.77
CA ASP A 30 -10.80 -0.14 -5.64
C ASP A 30 -11.06 1.27 -5.07
N ALA A 31 -11.14 2.30 -5.94
CA ALA A 31 -11.21 3.75 -5.62
C ALA A 31 -12.31 4.18 -4.62
N ALA A 32 -13.25 3.30 -4.26
CA ALA A 32 -14.10 3.54 -3.09
C ALA A 32 -13.28 3.28 -1.82
N ALA A 33 -12.71 4.35 -1.26
CA ALA A 33 -11.90 4.28 -0.05
C ALA A 33 -12.67 3.55 1.07
N PRO A 34 -12.05 2.56 1.73
CA PRO A 34 -12.63 2.00 2.94
C PRO A 34 -12.72 3.07 4.02
N ASN A 35 -13.81 3.09 4.79
CA ASN A 35 -13.88 3.94 5.99
C ASN A 35 -13.08 3.25 7.10
N ILE A 36 -11.76 3.48 7.08
CA ILE A 36 -10.81 2.91 8.05
C ILE A 36 -11.17 3.34 9.48
N GLU A 37 -11.59 4.59 9.67
CA GLU A 37 -11.94 5.15 10.98
C GLU A 37 -13.20 4.51 11.57
N ALA A 38 -14.19 4.18 10.74
CA ALA A 38 -15.44 3.57 11.19
C ALA A 38 -15.41 2.03 11.26
N GLY A 39 -14.29 1.39 10.92
CA GLY A 39 -14.17 -0.08 10.91
C GLY A 39 -15.19 -0.79 10.01
N LYS A 40 -15.78 -0.08 9.03
CA LYS A 40 -16.78 -0.60 8.08
C LYS A 40 -16.21 -0.60 6.68
N THR A 41 -16.11 -1.78 6.09
CA THR A 41 -15.16 -1.97 5.00
C THR A 41 -15.57 -3.09 4.06
N THR A 42 -16.51 -2.80 3.17
CA THR A 42 -16.73 -3.65 1.99
C THR A 42 -15.61 -3.48 0.94
N GLY A 43 -14.68 -2.53 1.13
CA GLY A 43 -13.67 -2.13 0.16
C GLY A 43 -12.24 -2.46 0.61
N ARG A 44 -11.39 -2.85 -0.35
CA ARG A 44 -9.94 -2.98 -0.15
C ARG A 44 -9.34 -1.59 0.02
N LEU A 45 -8.17 -1.50 0.66
CA LEU A 45 -7.36 -0.28 0.58
C LEU A 45 -7.07 0.03 -0.90
N ARG A 46 -7.25 1.29 -1.29
CA ARG A 46 -6.97 1.72 -2.65
C ARG A 46 -5.51 1.48 -2.93
N SER A 47 -5.23 0.94 -4.11
CA SER A 47 -3.86 0.64 -4.51
C SER A 47 -3.57 1.01 -5.96
N CYS A 48 -2.37 1.49 -6.21
CA CYS A 48 -1.90 1.83 -7.55
C CYS A 48 -1.96 0.57 -8.42
N GLY A 49 -2.64 0.65 -9.57
CA GLY A 49 -2.84 -0.49 -10.45
C GLY A 49 -1.57 -1.07 -11.07
N TYR A 50 -0.45 -0.36 -10.97
CA TYR A 50 0.86 -0.76 -11.48
C TYR A 50 1.77 -1.31 -10.38
N CYS A 51 2.11 -0.49 -9.37
CA CYS A 51 3.11 -0.85 -8.37
C CYS A 51 2.51 -1.42 -7.07
N GLY A 52 1.18 -1.36 -6.89
CA GLY A 52 0.49 -1.79 -5.67
C GLY A 52 0.77 -0.91 -4.45
N SER A 53 1.25 0.32 -4.63
CA SER A 53 1.33 1.32 -3.55
C SER A 53 -0.05 1.60 -3.00
N MET A 54 -0.19 1.78 -1.70
CA MET A 54 -1.39 2.36 -1.10
C MET A 54 -1.63 3.78 -1.63
N HIS A 55 -2.90 4.18 -1.67
CA HIS A 55 -3.28 5.56 -1.91
C HIS A 55 -2.84 6.45 -0.74
N PRO A 56 -2.29 7.67 -0.97
CA PRO A 56 -1.79 8.53 0.10
C PRO A 56 -2.83 8.85 1.18
N ALA A 57 -4.07 9.19 0.82
CA ALA A 57 -5.14 9.40 1.79
C ALA A 57 -5.45 8.16 2.67
N ASP A 58 -5.32 6.94 2.13
CA ASP A 58 -5.51 5.71 2.91
C ASP A 58 -4.34 5.48 3.87
N VAL A 59 -3.12 5.86 3.46
CA VAL A 59 -1.94 5.84 4.35
C VAL A 59 -2.10 6.84 5.49
N ALA A 60 -2.50 8.08 5.19
CA ALA A 60 -2.71 9.10 6.21
C ALA A 60 -3.82 8.69 7.20
N ALA A 61 -4.92 8.13 6.70
CA ALA A 61 -5.97 7.57 7.55
C ALA A 61 -5.47 6.40 8.41
N ALA A 62 -4.66 5.49 7.85
CA ALA A 62 -4.06 4.40 8.60
C ALA A 62 -3.12 4.92 9.71
N ILE A 63 -2.29 5.92 9.44
CA ILE A 63 -1.42 6.58 10.43
C ILE A 63 -2.26 7.17 11.56
N ARG A 64 -3.34 7.90 11.23
CA ARG A 64 -4.27 8.45 12.23
C ARG A 64 -4.94 7.36 13.08
N ALA A 65 -5.16 6.18 12.51
CA ALA A 65 -5.67 5.01 13.21
C ALA A 65 -4.60 4.21 13.99
N GLY A 66 -3.34 4.67 14.03
CA GLY A 66 -2.26 4.06 14.81
C GLY A 66 -1.35 3.10 14.03
N ALA A 67 -1.40 3.11 12.69
CA ALA A 67 -0.46 2.33 11.88
C ALA A 67 0.99 2.83 12.07
N ALA A 68 1.92 1.91 12.26
CA ALA A 68 3.35 2.22 12.34
C ALA A 68 3.98 2.10 10.94
N GLY A 69 4.84 3.06 10.59
CA GLY A 69 5.46 3.16 9.26
C GLY A 69 6.97 3.05 9.35
N HIS A 70 7.58 2.25 8.48
CA HIS A 70 9.02 2.03 8.45
C HIS A 70 9.55 2.04 7.01
N PHE A 71 10.69 2.69 6.79
CA PHE A 71 11.41 2.57 5.52
C PHE A 71 12.06 1.20 5.41
N ALA A 72 11.78 0.49 4.32
CA ALA A 72 12.35 -0.83 4.07
C ALA A 72 13.32 -0.88 2.89
N ASP A 73 13.25 0.10 1.99
CA ASP A 73 14.11 0.14 0.81
C ASP A 73 14.63 1.56 0.61
N ARG A 74 15.90 1.77 1.01
CA ARG A 74 16.67 2.92 0.57
C ARG A 74 17.37 2.56 -0.74
N LYS A 75 16.66 2.66 -1.86
CA LYS A 75 17.23 2.38 -3.18
C LYS A 75 18.32 3.42 -3.49
N TYR A 76 19.59 3.02 -3.38
CA TYR A 76 20.75 3.91 -3.53
C TYR A 76 20.72 5.11 -2.57
N GLY A 77 20.26 4.90 -1.33
CA GLY A 77 20.15 5.96 -0.32
C GLY A 77 18.88 6.81 -0.43
N TRP A 78 18.09 6.65 -1.50
CA TRP A 78 16.80 7.32 -1.65
C TRP A 78 15.72 6.57 -0.86
N PRO A 79 14.98 7.21 0.07
CA PRO A 79 13.84 6.64 0.77
C PRO A 79 12.69 6.36 -0.22
N HIS A 80 12.77 5.22 -0.90
CA HIS A 80 11.94 4.89 -2.05
C HIS A 80 10.57 4.36 -1.63
N LYS A 81 10.56 3.52 -0.58
CA LYS A 81 9.41 2.73 -0.16
C LYS A 81 9.39 2.57 1.35
N ALA A 82 8.21 2.81 1.92
CA ALA A 82 7.88 2.48 3.28
C ALA A 82 6.85 1.34 3.30
N TYR A 83 6.84 0.60 4.38
CA TYR A 83 5.70 -0.25 4.71
C TYR A 83 5.05 0.20 6.00
N PHE A 84 3.76 -0.08 6.10
CA PHE A 84 2.92 0.25 7.23
C PHE A 84 2.35 -1.04 7.83
N GLU A 85 2.45 -1.20 9.14
CA GLU A 85 1.85 -2.30 9.92
C GLU A 85 0.73 -1.77 10.81
N ASN A 86 -0.05 -2.71 11.38
CA ASN A 86 -1.19 -2.41 12.24
C ASN A 86 -2.29 -1.58 11.54
N ILE A 87 -2.38 -1.68 10.22
CA ILE A 87 -3.46 -1.05 9.46
C ILE A 87 -4.76 -1.82 9.77
N PRO A 88 -5.87 -1.17 10.14
CA PRO A 88 -7.14 -1.86 10.33
C PRO A 88 -7.51 -2.69 9.10
N ASN A 89 -7.77 -3.99 9.28
CA ASN A 89 -8.08 -4.87 8.17
C ASN A 89 -9.55 -4.72 7.77
N PRO A 90 -9.83 -4.27 6.52
CA PRO A 90 -11.19 -4.16 6.04
C PRO A 90 -11.97 -5.48 6.00
N HIS A 91 -11.28 -6.61 6.07
CA HIS A 91 -11.89 -7.93 5.96
C HIS A 91 -11.76 -8.75 7.24
N ALA A 92 -11.46 -8.10 8.38
CA ALA A 92 -11.31 -8.77 9.67
C ALA A 92 -12.48 -9.73 9.95
N GLY A 93 -12.16 -10.98 10.30
CA GLY A 93 -13.16 -12.00 10.58
C GLY A 93 -13.80 -12.68 9.35
N MET A 94 -13.62 -12.14 8.14
CA MET A 94 -14.04 -12.83 6.91
C MET A 94 -13.11 -14.00 6.63
N LEU A 95 -13.63 -15.09 6.05
CA LEU A 95 -12.81 -16.24 5.70
C LEU A 95 -11.77 -15.86 4.64
N GLU A 96 -10.49 -16.03 4.96
CA GLU A 96 -9.39 -15.71 4.06
C GLU A 96 -9.31 -16.72 2.93
N SER A 97 -9.36 -16.19 1.72
CA SER A 97 -9.24 -16.91 0.47
C SER A 97 -8.10 -16.36 -0.39
N ARG A 98 -7.11 -15.66 0.18
CA ARG A 98 -6.07 -14.98 -0.62
C ARG A 98 -4.66 -15.47 -0.31
N CYS A 99 -3.91 -15.73 -1.37
CA CYS A 99 -2.45 -15.75 -1.36
C CYS A 99 -1.93 -14.41 -1.90
N SER A 100 -0.76 -13.96 -1.43
CA SER A 100 -0.06 -12.76 -1.93
C SER A 100 0.20 -12.75 -3.46
N CYS A 101 -0.05 -13.85 -4.16
CA CYS A 101 0.28 -14.04 -5.56
C CYS A 101 -0.91 -14.44 -6.47
N SER A 102 -2.08 -14.78 -5.91
CA SER A 102 -3.25 -15.21 -6.69
C SER A 102 -4.47 -15.46 -5.78
N TYR A 103 -5.67 -15.31 -6.35
CA TYR A 103 -6.89 -15.86 -5.74
C TYR A 103 -6.85 -17.37 -5.94
N PRO A 104 -6.72 -18.20 -4.88
CA PRO A 104 -7.16 -19.57 -4.99
C PRO A 104 -8.61 -19.59 -5.47
N ARG A 105 -8.90 -20.46 -6.45
CA ARG A 105 -10.28 -20.75 -6.86
C ARG A 105 -11.03 -21.37 -5.67
N GLN A 106 -12.36 -21.27 -5.65
CA GLN A 106 -13.19 -21.84 -4.57
C GLN A 106 -12.87 -23.33 -4.34
N GLU A 107 -12.67 -24.08 -5.42
CA GLU A 107 -12.24 -25.49 -5.40
C GLU A 107 -10.90 -25.72 -4.67
N GLU A 108 -9.99 -24.75 -4.70
CA GLU A 108 -8.70 -24.83 -4.01
C GLU A 108 -8.85 -24.53 -2.51
N ILE A 109 -9.81 -23.68 -2.13
CA ILE A 109 -10.17 -23.45 -0.73
C ILE A 109 -10.81 -24.71 -0.16
N ASP A 110 -11.78 -25.28 -0.89
CA ASP A 110 -12.51 -26.48 -0.50
C ASP A 110 -11.60 -27.71 -0.36
N ALA A 111 -10.48 -27.72 -1.08
CA ALA A 111 -9.43 -28.75 -0.98
C ALA A 111 -8.46 -28.56 0.20
N GLY A 112 -8.67 -27.56 1.07
CA GLY A 112 -7.79 -27.30 2.23
C GLY A 112 -6.41 -26.76 1.84
N LYS A 113 -6.30 -26.06 0.71
CA LYS A 113 -5.01 -25.52 0.24
C LYS A 113 -4.49 -24.47 1.22
N TRP A 114 -3.21 -24.58 1.57
CA TRP A 114 -2.55 -23.58 2.40
C TRP A 114 -2.32 -22.31 1.60
N ILE A 115 -2.70 -21.18 2.20
CA ILE A 115 -2.48 -19.85 1.64
C ILE A 115 -1.35 -19.16 2.39
N ARG A 116 -0.54 -18.40 1.64
CA ARG A 116 0.49 -17.54 2.21
C ARG A 116 -0.14 -16.19 2.51
N VAL A 117 -0.23 -15.87 3.79
CA VAL A 117 -0.82 -14.61 4.27
C VAL A 117 0.21 -13.83 5.05
N SER A 118 0.17 -12.52 4.90
CA SER A 118 1.00 -11.64 5.72
C SER A 118 0.57 -11.73 7.17
N THR A 119 1.57 -11.70 8.06
CA THR A 119 1.35 -11.66 9.51
C THR A 119 0.99 -10.26 10.01
N GLY A 120 1.05 -9.25 9.14
CA GLY A 120 0.95 -7.85 9.53
C GLY A 120 2.19 -7.31 10.24
N ARG A 121 3.32 -8.04 10.23
CA ARG A 121 4.58 -7.66 10.89
C ARG A 121 5.75 -7.62 9.93
N PHE A 122 6.74 -6.78 10.23
CA PHE A 122 8.00 -6.70 9.50
C PHE A 122 9.13 -7.46 10.20
N ASP A 123 10.05 -8.01 9.42
CA ASP A 123 11.30 -8.54 9.93
C ASP A 123 12.20 -7.35 10.32
N PRO A 124 12.64 -7.24 11.58
CA PRO A 124 13.42 -6.09 12.05
C PRO A 124 14.81 -6.00 11.41
N ASN A 125 15.34 -7.09 10.85
CA ASN A 125 16.67 -7.11 10.21
C ASN A 125 16.61 -6.69 8.74
N THR A 126 15.53 -7.04 8.05
CA THR A 126 15.41 -6.82 6.60
C THR A 126 14.40 -5.74 6.22
N GLY A 127 13.48 -5.39 7.12
CA GLY A 127 12.35 -4.50 6.84
C GLY A 127 11.32 -5.10 5.89
N GLU A 128 11.46 -6.37 5.51
CA GLU A 128 10.52 -7.03 4.60
C GLU A 128 9.29 -7.57 5.35
N PRO A 129 8.11 -7.62 4.71
CA PRO A 129 6.93 -8.21 5.31
C PRO A 129 7.17 -9.68 5.64
N THR A 130 6.75 -10.10 6.83
CA THR A 130 6.76 -11.52 7.22
C THR A 130 5.46 -12.20 6.80
N PHE A 131 5.57 -13.46 6.43
CA PHE A 131 4.44 -14.25 5.94
C PHE A 131 4.33 -15.55 6.71
N SER A 132 3.09 -15.98 6.93
CA SER A 132 2.77 -17.29 7.48
C SER A 132 1.96 -18.08 6.47
N TRP A 133 2.15 -19.40 6.48
CA TRP A 133 1.26 -20.31 5.79
C TRP A 133 0.16 -20.72 6.76
N HIS A 134 -1.09 -20.63 6.32
CA HIS A 134 -2.20 -21.21 7.06
C HIS A 134 -3.27 -21.76 6.12
N GLU A 135 -4.11 -22.65 6.64
CA GLU A 135 -5.22 -23.26 5.91
C GLU A 135 -6.23 -22.21 5.45
N ALA A 136 -6.63 -22.25 4.18
CA ALA A 136 -7.68 -21.38 3.66
C ALA A 136 -8.96 -21.50 4.50
N GLY A 137 -9.74 -20.43 4.58
CA GLY A 137 -10.95 -20.41 5.40
C GLY A 137 -10.72 -20.04 6.87
N LYS A 138 -9.51 -19.65 7.28
CA LYS A 138 -9.33 -19.00 8.59
C LYS A 138 -9.86 -17.56 8.55
N PRO A 139 -10.46 -17.05 9.64
CA PRO A 139 -10.89 -15.66 9.71
C PRO A 139 -9.70 -14.71 9.56
N ALA A 140 -9.86 -13.66 8.77
CA ALA A 140 -8.81 -12.68 8.54
C ALA A 140 -8.43 -11.94 9.83
N ALA A 141 -7.13 -11.64 9.95
CA ALA A 141 -6.60 -10.92 11.10
C ALA A 141 -7.25 -9.54 11.24
N PRO A 142 -7.35 -8.98 12.46
CA PRO A 142 -7.92 -7.65 12.69
C PRO A 142 -7.10 -6.52 12.06
N THR A 143 -5.82 -6.76 11.79
CA THR A 143 -4.92 -5.81 11.15
C THR A 143 -4.24 -6.42 9.92
N THR A 144 -3.73 -5.55 9.06
CA THR A 144 -2.99 -5.89 7.86
C THR A 144 -1.77 -4.95 7.72
N TYR A 145 -1.08 -5.08 6.60
CA TYR A 145 0.05 -4.24 6.24
C TYR A 145 -0.19 -3.64 4.86
N GLY A 146 0.59 -2.61 4.55
CA GLY A 146 0.53 -1.96 3.26
C GLY A 146 1.87 -1.38 2.84
N LYS A 147 2.06 -1.29 1.53
CA LYS A 147 3.28 -0.74 0.92
C LYS A 147 2.98 0.64 0.39
N PHE A 148 3.89 1.59 0.57
CA PHE A 148 3.76 2.93 0.02
C PHE A 148 5.07 3.39 -0.62
N TYR A 149 5.03 3.80 -1.88
CA TYR A 149 6.20 4.41 -2.54
C TYR A 149 6.11 5.94 -2.44
N MET A 150 7.20 6.58 -2.04
CA MET A 150 7.20 8.03 -1.75
C MET A 150 6.87 8.89 -2.96
N VAL A 151 7.08 8.38 -4.18
CA VAL A 151 6.70 9.06 -5.42
C VAL A 151 5.19 9.37 -5.49
N HIS A 152 4.35 8.61 -4.78
CA HIS A 152 2.91 8.84 -4.68
C HIS A 152 2.52 10.00 -3.74
N LEU A 153 3.47 10.63 -3.05
CA LEU A 153 3.20 11.89 -2.35
C LEU A 153 2.83 13.04 -3.30
N GLN A 154 3.10 12.90 -4.61
CA GLN A 154 2.60 13.81 -5.65
C GLN A 154 1.07 13.75 -5.79
N ASP A 155 0.45 12.62 -5.44
CA ASP A 155 -1.00 12.42 -5.48
C ASP A 155 -1.68 12.81 -4.14
N ALA A 156 -0.90 13.24 -3.13
CA ALA A 156 -1.40 13.54 -1.81
C ALA A 156 -1.93 14.97 -1.70
N THR A 157 -2.99 15.16 -0.91
CA THR A 157 -3.37 16.50 -0.44
C THR A 157 -2.26 17.06 0.47
N PRO A 158 -2.17 18.40 0.65
CA PRO A 158 -1.19 18.97 1.58
C PRO A 158 -1.27 18.40 3.00
N GLU A 159 -2.47 18.12 3.48
CA GLU A 159 -2.72 17.54 4.81
C GLU A 159 -2.27 16.08 4.92
N ASP A 160 -2.63 15.24 3.95
CA ASP A 160 -2.22 13.83 3.95
C ASP A 160 -0.70 13.72 3.80
N ARG A 161 -0.10 14.56 2.95
CA ARG A 161 1.35 14.64 2.80
C ARG A 161 2.02 15.02 4.12
N ALA A 162 1.57 16.07 4.79
CA ALA A 162 2.13 16.50 6.07
C ALA A 162 2.02 15.39 7.13
N THR A 163 0.88 14.67 7.17
CA THR A 163 0.68 13.51 8.05
C THR A 163 1.74 12.43 7.81
N ILE A 164 1.95 12.05 6.55
CA ILE A 164 2.89 10.99 6.15
C ILE A 164 4.33 11.41 6.39
N GLU A 165 4.71 12.62 5.97
CA GLU A 165 6.07 13.16 6.09
C GLU A 165 6.49 13.30 7.56
N THR A 166 5.59 13.81 8.41
CA THR A 166 5.83 13.90 9.86
C THR A 166 6.02 12.52 10.47
N HIS A 167 5.14 11.58 10.16
CA HIS A 167 5.19 10.21 10.70
C HIS A 167 6.46 9.46 10.30
N LEU A 168 6.90 9.63 9.06
CA LEU A 168 8.11 8.99 8.54
C LEU A 168 9.39 9.78 8.86
N GLY A 169 9.27 10.99 9.42
CA GLY A 169 10.40 11.87 9.77
C GLY A 169 11.16 12.44 8.57
N LEU A 170 10.56 12.45 7.37
CA LEU A 170 11.18 12.97 6.15
C LEU A 170 10.18 13.83 5.37
N ALA A 171 10.62 15.01 4.94
CA ALA A 171 9.92 15.84 3.98
C ALA A 171 10.50 15.63 2.58
N PHE A 172 9.63 15.69 1.56
CA PHE A 172 10.00 15.53 0.16
C PHE A 172 9.79 16.84 -0.59
N ASP A 173 10.44 17.02 -1.73
CA ASP A 173 10.20 18.14 -2.65
C ASP A 173 10.23 17.59 -4.08
N PHE A 174 9.13 17.78 -4.83
CA PHE A 174 8.96 17.27 -6.19
C PHE A 174 9.07 18.42 -7.19
N THR A 175 9.92 18.29 -8.20
CA THR A 175 10.03 19.28 -9.28
C THR A 175 9.13 18.91 -10.47
N PRO A 176 8.72 19.88 -11.30
CA PRO A 176 7.96 19.60 -12.52
C PRO A 176 8.68 18.67 -13.51
N GLY A 177 10.02 18.56 -13.42
CA GLY A 177 10.82 17.67 -14.24
C GLY A 177 10.89 16.22 -13.73
N GLY A 178 10.16 15.89 -12.67
CA GLY A 178 10.15 14.55 -12.07
C GLY A 178 11.33 14.26 -11.14
N SER A 179 12.15 15.25 -10.82
CA SER A 179 13.20 15.09 -9.80
C SER A 179 12.57 15.18 -8.41
N VAL A 180 13.10 14.39 -7.48
CA VAL A 180 12.70 14.40 -6.07
C VAL A 180 13.92 14.62 -5.18
N SER A 181 13.79 15.55 -4.23
CA SER A 181 14.73 15.69 -3.11
C SER A 181 14.01 15.40 -1.79
N TRP A 182 14.79 15.10 -0.74
CA TRP A 182 14.27 14.84 0.59
C TRP A 182 15.18 15.42 1.66
N ARG A 183 14.60 15.69 2.82
CA ARG A 183 15.26 16.24 4.01
C ARG A 183 14.57 15.73 5.28
N PRO A 184 15.22 15.79 6.46
CA PRO A 184 14.52 15.55 7.71
C PRO A 184 13.26 16.44 7.82
N ALA A 185 12.16 15.85 8.29
CA ALA A 185 10.98 16.62 8.65
C ALA A 185 11.31 17.52 9.86
N GLN A 186 10.71 18.72 9.90
CA GLN A 186 10.86 19.65 11.01
C GLN A 186 9.82 19.38 12.10
#